data_AF-A0A242MAI2-F1
#
_entry.id   AF-A0A242MAI2-F1
#
_cell.length_a   1.000
_cell.length_b   1.000
_cell.length_c   1.000
_cell.angle_alpha   90.00
_cell.angle_beta   90.00
_cell.angle_gamma   90.00
#
_symmetry.space_group_name_H-M   'P 1'
#
loop_
_entity.id
_entity.type
_entity.pdbx_description
1 polymer ?
#
loop_
_entity_poly.entity_id
_entity_poly.type
_entity_poly.pdbx_seq_one_letter_code
_entity_poly.pdbx_strand_id
1 'polypeptide(L)'
;MAKLSDELSRTLAEAGEGLKALQEEVIEAGFDPDDPASVQAAIEHVETVIDAKVARFRGNALVREAADQIKVECRANILAQVEAASTRRGTRTLH
;
A
#
# COMPACT_ATOMS: atom_id res chain seq x y z
N MET A 1 -4.66 -27.38 14.20
CA MET A 1 -4.01 -26.05 14.07
C MET A 1 -4.29 -25.35 12.73
N ALA A 2 -5.33 -25.72 11.96
CA ALA A 2 -5.56 -25.20 10.61
C ALA A 2 -6.51 -23.99 10.50
N LYS A 3 -7.31 -23.69 11.54
CA LYS A 3 -8.30 -22.60 11.48
C LYS A 3 -7.69 -21.20 11.67
N LEU A 4 -6.69 -21.08 12.55
CA LEU A 4 -6.02 -19.80 12.82
C LEU A 4 -5.29 -19.26 11.58
N SER A 5 -4.67 -20.15 10.79
CA SER A 5 -3.99 -19.77 9.56
C SER A 5 -4.97 -19.31 8.48
N ASP A 6 -6.14 -19.93 8.38
CA ASP A 6 -7.14 -19.62 7.35
C ASP A 6 -7.80 -18.26 7.62
N GLU A 7 -8.15 -18.00 8.88
CA GLU A 7 -8.75 -16.72 9.30
C GLU A 7 -7.76 -15.56 9.20
N LEU A 8 -6.48 -15.81 9.52
CA LEU A 8 -5.39 -14.85 9.29
C LEU A 8 -5.18 -14.59 7.80
N SER A 9 -5.11 -15.64 6.99
CA SER A 9 -4.94 -15.54 5.53
C SER A 9 -6.11 -14.79 4.89
N ARG A 10 -7.32 -15.02 5.37
CA ARG A 10 -8.51 -14.32 4.91
C ARG A 10 -8.52 -12.85 5.33
N THR A 11 -8.15 -12.55 6.57
CA THR A 11 -8.06 -11.15 7.04
C THR A 11 -6.96 -10.39 6.29
N LEU A 12 -5.83 -11.04 6.02
CA LEU A 12 -4.75 -10.54 5.18
C LEU A 12 -5.19 -10.34 3.73
N ALA A 13 -5.97 -11.27 3.18
CA ALA A 13 -6.51 -11.16 1.83
C ALA A 13 -7.53 -10.01 1.73
N GLU A 14 -8.47 -9.89 2.66
CA GLU A 14 -9.44 -8.78 2.73
C GLU A 14 -8.75 -7.43 2.98
N ALA A 15 -7.66 -7.41 3.75
CA ALA A 15 -6.82 -6.24 3.92
C ALA A 15 -6.08 -5.91 2.60
N GLY A 16 -5.47 -6.91 1.96
CA GLY A 16 -4.75 -6.81 0.69
C GLY A 16 -5.63 -6.36 -0.47
N GLU A 17 -6.89 -6.83 -0.56
CA GLU A 17 -7.88 -6.35 -1.52
C GLU A 17 -8.27 -4.90 -1.23
N GLY A 18 -8.49 -4.55 0.04
CA GLY A 18 -8.72 -3.16 0.43
C GLY A 18 -7.54 -2.25 0.10
N LEU A 19 -6.31 -2.74 0.27
CA LEU A 19 -5.10 -2.04 -0.13
C LEU A 19 -4.97 -1.90 -1.64
N LYS A 20 -5.28 -2.94 -2.42
CA LYS A 20 -5.29 -2.87 -3.87
C LYS A 20 -6.31 -1.85 -4.35
N ALA A 21 -7.51 -1.84 -3.77
CA ALA A 21 -8.53 -0.85 -4.07
C ALA A 21 -8.07 0.57 -3.71
N LEU A 22 -7.44 0.78 -2.54
CA LEU A 22 -6.87 2.08 -2.16
C LEU A 22 -5.69 2.48 -3.05
N GLN A 23 -4.89 1.52 -3.48
CA GLN A 23 -3.76 1.77 -4.35
C GLN A 23 -4.25 2.17 -5.75
N GLU A 24 -5.27 1.48 -6.28
CA GLU A 24 -5.99 1.91 -7.48
C GLU A 24 -6.64 3.28 -7.28
N GLU A 25 -7.26 3.54 -6.13
CA GLU A 25 -7.87 4.84 -5.81
C GLU A 25 -6.83 5.95 -5.69
N VAL A 26 -5.64 5.70 -5.14
CA VAL A 26 -4.52 6.64 -5.09
C VAL A 26 -3.95 6.89 -6.50
N ILE A 27 -3.90 5.84 -7.33
CA ILE A 27 -3.51 5.95 -8.74
C ILE A 27 -4.54 6.77 -9.52
N GLU A 28 -5.83 6.52 -9.31
CA GLU A 28 -6.94 7.25 -9.95
C GLU A 28 -7.08 8.68 -9.42
N ALA A 29 -6.83 8.88 -8.13
CA ALA A 29 -6.79 10.20 -7.49
C ALA A 29 -5.60 11.04 -7.97
N GLY A 30 -4.63 10.43 -8.66
CA GLY A 30 -3.57 11.13 -9.36
C GLY A 30 -2.61 11.80 -8.38
N PHE A 31 -1.91 11.01 -7.56
CA PHE A 31 -0.73 11.56 -6.87
C PHE A 31 0.32 11.99 -7.90
N ASP A 32 0.97 13.14 -7.68
CA ASP A 32 2.03 13.60 -8.56
C ASP A 32 3.35 12.87 -8.21
N PRO A 33 3.90 12.03 -9.10
CA PRO A 33 5.16 11.36 -8.83
C PRO A 33 6.38 12.30 -8.84
N ASP A 34 6.25 13.55 -9.32
CA ASP A 34 7.30 14.56 -9.22
C ASP A 34 7.24 15.37 -7.92
N ASP A 35 6.09 15.35 -7.22
CA ASP A 35 5.93 16.02 -5.95
C ASP A 35 6.15 15.04 -4.79
N PRO A 36 7.29 15.13 -4.07
CA PRO A 36 7.52 14.28 -2.92
C PRO A 36 6.45 14.44 -1.83
N ALA A 37 5.80 15.61 -1.73
CA ALA A 37 4.70 15.80 -0.78
C ALA A 37 3.45 14.99 -1.18
N SER A 38 3.15 14.93 -2.47
CA SER A 38 2.02 14.15 -3.00
C SER A 38 2.27 12.64 -2.86
N VAL A 39 3.50 12.18 -3.13
CA VAL A 39 3.91 10.77 -2.91
C VAL A 39 3.82 10.40 -1.43
N GLN A 40 4.29 11.27 -0.54
CA GLN A 40 4.24 11.03 0.90
C GLN A 40 2.81 10.99 1.42
N ALA A 41 1.94 11.90 0.94
CA ALA A 41 0.52 11.90 1.28
C ALA A 41 -0.19 10.61 0.87
N ALA A 42 0.15 10.06 -0.30
CA ALA A 42 -0.36 8.76 -0.75
C ALA A 42 0.07 7.61 0.17
N ILE A 43 1.34 7.57 0.57
CA ILE A 43 1.85 6.57 1.52
C ILE A 43 1.13 6.68 2.87
N GLU A 44 1.05 7.89 3.43
CA GLU A 44 0.40 8.15 4.72
C GLU A 44 -1.09 7.80 4.70
N HIS A 45 -1.77 8.07 3.58
CA HIS A 45 -3.16 7.69 3.41
C HIS A 45 -3.34 6.18 3.51
N VAL A 46 -2.56 5.40 2.76
CA VAL A 46 -2.65 3.94 2.79
C VAL A 46 -2.27 3.40 4.17
N GLU A 47 -1.20 3.89 4.80
CA GLU A 47 -0.83 3.48 6.16
C GLU A 47 -1.93 3.75 7.19
N THR A 48 -2.60 4.90 7.09
CA THR A 48 -3.70 5.29 7.98
C THR A 48 -4.90 4.36 7.82
N VAL A 49 -5.27 4.01 6.58
CA VAL A 49 -6.39 3.10 6.35
C VAL A 49 -6.08 1.69 6.82
N ILE A 50 -4.83 1.22 6.64
CA ILE A 50 -4.37 -0.06 7.20
C ILE A 50 -4.51 -0.03 8.71
N ASP A 51 -3.98 1.01 9.37
CA ASP A 51 -4.06 1.17 10.81
C ASP A 51 -5.50 1.21 11.33
N ALA A 52 -6.42 1.84 10.58
CA ALA A 52 -7.84 1.82 10.89
C ALA A 52 -8.45 0.42 10.75
N LYS A 53 -8.10 -0.32 9.68
CA LYS A 53 -8.60 -1.70 9.46
C LYS A 53 -8.06 -2.70 10.48
N VAL A 54 -6.81 -2.53 10.92
CA VAL A 54 -6.18 -3.39 11.93
C VAL A 54 -6.40 -2.88 13.37
N ALA A 55 -6.98 -1.69 13.55
CA ALA A 55 -7.33 -1.13 14.85
C ALA A 55 -8.14 -2.12 15.71
N ARG A 56 -9.11 -2.80 15.07
CA ARG A 56 -9.96 -3.83 15.69
C ARG A 56 -9.20 -5.06 16.17
N PHE A 57 -7.97 -5.26 15.68
CA PHE A 57 -7.11 -6.40 15.98
C PHE A 57 -5.81 -6.02 16.70
N ARG A 58 -5.69 -4.79 17.25
CA ARG A 58 -4.46 -4.30 17.92
C ARG A 58 -3.98 -5.17 19.09
N GLY A 59 -4.83 -6.04 19.62
CA GLY A 59 -4.46 -7.03 20.64
C GLY A 59 -3.72 -8.27 20.11
N ASN A 60 -3.59 -8.43 18.79
CA ASN A 60 -2.99 -9.60 18.17
C ASN A 60 -1.64 -9.25 17.51
N ALA A 61 -0.54 -9.76 18.08
CA ALA A 61 0.82 -9.51 17.61
C ALA A 61 1.02 -9.95 16.14
N LEU A 62 0.39 -11.04 15.71
CA LEU A 62 0.48 -11.52 14.33
C LEU A 62 -0.17 -10.56 13.33
N VAL A 63 -1.30 -9.94 13.73
CA VAL A 63 -1.98 -8.96 12.88
C VAL A 63 -1.15 -7.68 12.77
N ARG A 64 -0.44 -7.32 13.84
CA ARG A 64 0.47 -6.17 13.84
C ARG A 64 1.66 -6.39 12.90
N GLU A 65 2.28 -7.57 12.94
CA GLU A 65 3.39 -7.94 12.06
C GLU A 65 2.95 -7.99 10.59
N ALA A 66 1.79 -8.61 10.33
CA ALA A 66 1.13 -8.60 9.03
C ALA A 66 0.87 -7.18 8.50
N ALA A 67 0.33 -6.29 9.33
CA ALA A 67 0.05 -4.90 8.95
C ALA A 67 1.34 -4.15 8.59
N ASP A 68 2.39 -4.30 9.40
CA ASP A 68 3.68 -3.68 9.14
C ASP A 68 4.28 -4.19 7.82
N GLN A 69 4.16 -5.49 7.53
CA GLN A 69 4.65 -6.07 6.28
C GLN A 69 3.89 -5.55 5.06
N ILE A 70 2.57 -5.43 5.16
CA ILE A 70 1.73 -4.87 4.10
C ILE A 70 2.03 -3.38 3.85
N LYS A 71 2.26 -2.58 4.90
CA LYS A 71 2.68 -1.17 4.75
C LYS A 71 3.97 -1.04 3.97
N VAL A 72 4.96 -1.90 4.27
CA VAL A 72 6.24 -1.94 3.56
C VAL A 72 6.04 -2.24 2.08
N GLU A 73 5.24 -3.27 1.75
CA GLU A 73 4.95 -3.61 0.36
C GLU A 73 4.23 -2.47 -0.39
N CYS A 74 3.25 -1.83 0.26
CA CYS A 74 2.52 -0.74 -0.36
C CYS A 74 3.43 0.46 -0.66
N ARG A 75 4.28 0.84 0.30
CA ARG A 75 5.29 1.89 0.11
C ARG A 75 6.24 1.56 -1.03
N ALA A 76 6.73 0.32 -1.09
CA ALA A 76 7.59 -0.13 -2.17
C ALA A 76 6.90 -0.02 -3.53
N ASN A 77 5.62 -0.37 -3.63
CA ASN A 77 4.88 -0.28 -4.89
C ASN A 77 4.61 1.18 -5.31
N ILE A 78 4.28 2.07 -4.38
CA ILE A 78 4.14 3.51 -4.67
C ILE A 78 5.47 4.07 -5.21
N LEU A 79 6.59 3.76 -4.56
CA LEU A 79 7.92 4.18 -5.01
C LEU A 79 8.29 3.59 -6.38
N ALA A 80 7.97 2.31 -6.62
CA ALA A 80 8.19 1.69 -7.92
C ALA A 80 7.40 2.38 -9.05
N GLN A 81 6.19 2.89 -8.75
CA GLN A 81 5.40 3.68 -9.71
C GLN A 81 5.99 5.06 -9.95
N VAL A 82 6.51 5.73 -8.92
CA VAL A 82 7.25 7.00 -9.05
C VAL A 82 8.45 6.81 -9.99
N GLU A 83 9.25 5.77 -9.75
CA GLU A 83 10.39 5.40 -10.60
C GLU A 83 9.97 5.02 -12.04
N ALA A 84 8.84 4.33 -12.20
CA ALA A 84 8.30 4.00 -13.52
C ALA A 84 7.83 5.26 -14.28
N ALA A 85 7.22 6.21 -13.58
CA ALA A 85 6.78 7.48 -14.15
C ALA A 85 7.98 8.37 -14.56
N SER A 86 9.02 8.42 -13.74
CA SER A 86 10.27 9.12 -14.07
C SER A 86 10.99 8.49 -15.29
N THR A 87 11.01 7.16 -15.36
CA THR A 87 11.61 6.40 -16.49
C THR A 87 10.84 6.59 -17.81
N ARG A 88 9.50 6.61 -17.77
CA ARG A 88 8.67 6.90 -18.97
C ARG A 88 8.90 8.32 -19.52
N ARG A 89 9.29 9.28 -18.67
CA ARG A 89 9.69 10.62 -19.11
C ARG A 89 11.08 10.63 -19.75
N GLY A 90 12.06 9.95 -19.16
CA GLY A 90 13.43 9.89 -19.68
C GLY A 90 13.55 9.25 -21.07
N THR A 91 12.63 8.35 -21.41
CA THR A 91 12.58 7.69 -22.74
C THR A 91 11.90 8.51 -23.84
N ARG A 92 11.34 9.70 -23.54
CA ARG A 92 10.69 10.58 -24.53
C ARG A 92 11.64 11.64 -25.14
N THR A 93 12.90 11.70 -24.72
CA THR A 93 13.92 12.62 -25.26
C THR A 93 15.04 11.89 -25.99
N LEU A 94 14.71 11.13 -27.05
CA LEU A 94 15.67 10.74 -28.11
C LEU A 94 14.92 10.59 -29.44
N HIS A 95 14.63 11.71 -30.09
CA HIS A 95 14.40 11.79 -31.54
C HIS A 95 15.06 13.04 -32.08
#